data_AF-A0A9E3QJV8-F1
#
_entry.id   AF-A0A9E3QJV8-F1
#
_cell.length_a   1.000
_cell.length_b   1.000
_cell.length_c   1.000
_cell.angle_alpha   90.00
_cell.angle_beta   90.00
_cell.angle_gamma   90.00
#
_symmetry.space_group_name_H-M   'P 1'
#
loop_
_entity.id
_entity.type
_entity.pdbx_description
1 polymer ?
#
loop_
_entity_poly.entity_id
_entity_poly.type
_entity_poly.pdbx_seq_one_letter_code
_entity_poly.pdbx_strand_id
1 'polypeptide(L)'
;MLISRHCLWVAAVALASAGCSSQTDDLPREPVSGKVTLDGKPLATGMITFTPTGGTEPSRPETVVTALIQDGAYSLPRAQGPI
;
A
#
# COMPACT_ATOMS: atom_id res chain seq x y z
N MET A 1 46.88 12.13 -11.76
CA MET A 1 45.62 11.38 -11.66
C MET A 1 44.89 11.89 -10.41
N LEU A 2 44.36 13.12 -10.46
CA LEU A 2 43.67 13.74 -9.32
C LEU A 2 42.19 13.40 -9.44
N ILE A 3 41.75 12.34 -8.77
CA ILE A 3 40.32 12.08 -8.60
C ILE A 3 39.78 13.25 -7.76
N SER A 4 39.09 14.17 -8.43
CA SER A 4 38.54 15.38 -7.83
C SER A 4 37.67 14.98 -6.64
N ARG A 5 37.95 15.56 -5.47
CA ARG A 5 37.24 15.30 -4.20
C ARG A 5 35.72 15.50 -4.31
N HIS A 6 35.30 16.21 -5.35
CA HIS A 6 33.92 16.49 -5.75
C HIS A 6 33.22 15.29 -6.42
N CYS A 7 33.97 14.38 -7.06
CA CYS A 7 33.42 13.18 -7.69
C CYS A 7 32.94 12.17 -6.64
N LEU A 8 33.58 12.15 -5.46
CA LEU A 8 33.25 11.27 -4.35
C LEU A 8 31.91 11.68 -3.67
N TRP A 9 31.60 12.97 -3.64
CA TRP A 9 30.37 13.50 -3.06
C TRP A 9 29.15 13.25 -3.94
N VAL A 10 29.29 13.36 -5.26
CA VAL A 10 28.19 13.08 -6.21
C VAL A 10 27.81 11.60 -6.20
N ALA A 11 28.79 10.70 -6.07
CA ALA A 11 28.53 9.27 -5.95
C ALA A 11 27.76 8.91 -4.67
N ALA A 12 28.09 9.54 -3.54
CA ALA A 12 27.42 9.27 -2.26
C ALA A 12 25.93 9.66 -2.24
N VAL A 13 25.56 10.76 -2.92
CA VAL A 13 24.16 11.20 -3.02
C VAL A 13 23.33 10.28 -3.92
N ALA A 14 23.92 9.72 -4.98
CA ALA A 14 23.23 8.79 -5.88
C ALA A 14 22.90 7.43 -5.23
N LEU A 15 23.71 6.97 -4.26
CA LEU A 15 23.41 5.75 -3.50
C LEU A 15 22.28 5.95 -2.47
N ALA A 16 22.06 7.18 -2.00
CA ALA A 16 21.01 7.48 -1.02
C ALA A 16 19.59 7.43 -1.62
N SER A 17 19.44 7.52 -2.94
CA SER A 17 18.13 7.41 -3.61
C SER A 17 17.68 5.97 -3.90
N ALA A 18 18.50 4.95 -3.65
CA ALA A 18 18.18 3.55 -3.95
C ALA A 18 17.25 2.86 -2.91
N GLY A 19 16.79 3.59 -1.88
CA GLY A 19 16.14 3.01 -0.71
C GLY A 19 14.62 2.99 -0.68
N CYS A 20 13.91 3.39 -1.74
CA CYS A 20 12.44 3.39 -1.75
C CYS A 20 11.88 2.34 -2.72
N SER A 21 12.32 1.08 -2.59
CA SER A 21 11.60 -0.02 -3.20
C SER A 21 10.50 -0.45 -2.24
N SER A 22 9.24 -0.15 -2.58
CA SER A 22 8.07 -0.75 -1.93
C SER A 22 8.14 -2.27 -2.13
N GLN A 23 8.79 -2.96 -1.21
CA GLN A 23 8.89 -4.41 -1.22
C GLN A 23 7.45 -4.95 -1.11
N THR A 24 6.96 -5.51 -2.20
CA THR A 24 5.74 -6.32 -2.15
C THR A 24 6.08 -7.51 -1.27
N ASP A 25 5.36 -7.68 -0.16
CA ASP A 25 5.50 -8.90 0.62
C ASP A 25 5.06 -10.10 -0.22
N ASP A 26 5.59 -11.28 0.06
CA ASP A 26 5.28 -12.51 -0.67
C ASP A 26 3.90 -13.08 -0.28
N LEU A 27 2.97 -12.20 0.11
CA LEU A 27 1.64 -12.57 0.54
C LEU A 27 0.71 -12.66 -0.69
N PRO A 28 -0.22 -13.61 -0.73
CA PRO A 28 -1.18 -13.77 -1.82
C PRO A 28 -2.31 -12.72 -1.72
N ARG A 29 -1.95 -11.44 -1.74
CA ARG A 29 -2.90 -10.32 -1.63
C ARG A 29 -3.80 -10.27 -2.85
N GLU A 30 -5.04 -9.82 -2.67
CA GLU A 30 -6.02 -9.66 -3.75
C GLU A 30 -6.49 -8.21 -3.88
N PRO A 31 -6.69 -7.67 -5.10
CA PRO A 31 -7.22 -6.32 -5.28
C PRO A 31 -8.69 -6.24 -4.86
N VAL A 32 -9.10 -5.12 -4.27
CA VAL A 32 -10.51 -4.88 -3.89
C VAL A 32 -10.92 -3.47 -4.25
N SER A 33 -12.09 -3.34 -4.88
CA SER A 33 -12.66 -2.04 -5.23
C SER A 33 -14.17 -2.09 -5.16
N GLY A 34 -14.81 -0.95 -4.92
CA GLY A 34 -16.26 -0.91 -4.87
C GLY A 34 -16.80 0.50 -4.75
N LYS A 35 -18.12 0.55 -4.59
CA LYS A 35 -18.86 1.78 -4.37
C LYS A 35 -19.58 1.76 -3.02
N VAL A 36 -19.65 2.91 -2.36
CA VAL A 36 -20.33 3.09 -1.07
C VAL A 36 -21.31 4.24 -1.20
N THR A 37 -22.54 3.99 -0.77
CA THR A 37 -23.62 4.98 -0.74
C THR A 37 -24.14 5.17 0.68
N LEU A 38 -24.63 6.38 0.96
CA LEU A 38 -25.36 6.75 2.17
C LEU A 38 -26.64 7.46 1.72
N ASP A 39 -27.79 6.96 2.15
CA ASP A 39 -29.11 7.46 1.73
C ASP A 39 -29.29 7.51 0.20
N GLY A 40 -28.76 6.50 -0.49
CA GLY A 40 -28.81 6.39 -1.95
C GLY A 40 -27.86 7.32 -2.71
N LYS A 41 -27.08 8.16 -2.03
CA LYS A 41 -26.09 9.06 -2.64
C LYS A 41 -24.66 8.51 -2.43
N PRO A 42 -23.72 8.74 -3.36
CA PRO A 42 -22.32 8.41 -3.12
C PRO A 42 -21.80 9.05 -1.83
N LEU A 43 -21.11 8.27 -0.99
CA LEU A 43 -20.52 8.79 0.23
C LEU A 43 -19.35 9.74 -0.13
N ALA A 44 -19.47 11.02 0.19
CA ALA A 44 -18.48 12.03 -0.22
C ALA A 44 -17.05 11.72 0.27
N THR A 45 -16.91 11.34 1.54
CA THR A 45 -15.64 10.92 2.12
C THR A 45 -15.89 9.92 3.26
N GLY A 46 -15.01 8.93 3.39
CA GLY A 46 -15.07 7.96 4.49
C GLY A 46 -13.83 7.06 4.52
N MET A 47 -13.80 6.14 5.48
CA MET A 47 -12.82 5.06 5.52
C MET A 47 -13.54 3.72 5.55
N ILE A 48 -13.00 2.74 4.84
CA ILE A 48 -13.45 1.35 4.88
C ILE A 48 -12.30 0.47 5.36
N THR A 49 -12.60 -0.40 6.33
CA THR A 49 -11.63 -1.36 6.87
C THR A 49 -12.10 -2.78 6.55
N PHE A 50 -11.21 -3.57 5.98
CA PHE A 50 -11.41 -4.98 5.71
C PHE A 50 -10.70 -5.79 6.80
N THR A 51 -11.50 -6.48 7.62
CA THR A 51 -11.02 -7.35 8.69
C THR A 51 -11.19 -8.81 8.27
N PRO A 52 -10.13 -9.64 8.28
CA PRO A 52 -10.24 -11.07 8.00
C PRO A 52 -11.21 -11.77 8.95
N THR A 53 -12.03 -12.69 8.42
CA THR A 53 -13.00 -13.48 9.21
C THR A 53 -12.62 -14.95 9.37
N GLY A 54 -11.62 -15.44 8.60
CA GLY A 54 -11.05 -16.77 8.79
C GLY A 54 -10.15 -16.74 10.01
N GLY A 55 -10.54 -17.45 11.06
CA GLY A 55 -9.92 -17.39 12.38
C GLY A 55 -8.43 -17.71 12.42
N THR A 56 -7.86 -17.56 13.61
CA THR A 56 -6.44 -17.75 13.99
C THR A 56 -5.92 -19.17 13.71
N GLU A 57 -5.87 -19.55 12.44
CA GLU A 57 -4.95 -20.60 11.99
C GLU A 57 -3.55 -20.00 12.13
N PRO A 58 -2.66 -20.58 12.97
CA PRO A 58 -1.33 -20.02 13.22
C PRO A 58 -0.49 -19.83 11.95
N SER A 59 -0.87 -20.53 10.87
CA SER A 59 -0.22 -20.54 9.57
C SER A 59 -0.78 -19.51 8.58
N ARG A 60 -1.91 -18.86 8.88
CA ARG A 60 -2.50 -17.84 7.99
C ARG A 60 -2.24 -16.44 8.56
N PRO A 61 -1.47 -15.59 7.88
CA PRO A 61 -1.35 -14.20 8.31
C PRO A 61 -2.73 -13.54 8.30
N GLU A 62 -3.01 -12.70 9.30
CA GLU A 62 -4.20 -11.85 9.34
C GLU A 62 -3.76 -10.44 8.95
N THR A 63 -4.28 -9.92 7.84
CA THR A 63 -3.98 -8.55 7.41
C THR A 63 -5.26 -7.73 7.41
N VAL A 64 -5.31 -6.75 8.32
CA VAL A 64 -6.30 -5.68 8.27
C VAL A 64 -5.82 -4.63 7.28
N VAL A 65 -6.67 -4.26 6.33
CA VAL A 65 -6.38 -3.19 5.36
C VAL A 65 -7.46 -2.12 5.38
N THR A 66 -7.06 -0.89 5.13
CA THR A 66 -7.97 0.26 5.16
C THR A 66 -7.81 1.09 3.91
N ALA A 67 -8.93 1.53 3.33
CA ALA A 67 -8.96 2.38 2.15
C ALA A 67 -9.75 3.67 2.42
N LEU A 68 -9.33 4.75 1.77
CA LEU A 68 -10.11 5.97 1.69
C LEU A 68 -11.27 5.75 0.71
N ILE A 69 -12.47 6.18 1.11
CA ILE A 69 -13.60 6.37 0.22
C ILE A 69 -13.61 7.82 -0.20
N GLN A 70 -13.62 8.08 -1.50
CA GLN A 70 -13.77 9.42 -2.08
C GLN A 70 -14.82 9.36 -3.19
N ASP A 71 -15.78 10.27 -3.16
CA ASP A 71 -16.89 10.33 -4.12
C ASP A 71 -17.62 8.98 -4.29
N GLY A 72 -17.76 8.27 -3.17
CA GLY A 72 -18.39 6.97 -3.07
C GLY A 72 -17.59 5.82 -3.66
N ALA A 73 -16.32 5.99 -4.01
CA ALA A 73 -15.47 4.93 -4.55
C ALA A 73 -14.25 4.65 -3.65
N TYR A 74 -13.81 3.40 -3.63
CA TYR A 74 -12.53 2.99 -3.05
C TYR A 74 -11.85 1.98 -3.99
N SER A 75 -10.52 1.96 -3.95
CA SER A 75 -9.70 1.00 -4.71
C SER A 75 -8.42 0.70 -3.96
N LEU A 76 -8.19 -0.59 -3.68
CA LEU A 76 -6.94 -1.13 -3.16
C LEU A 76 -6.31 -1.98 -4.27
N PRO A 77 -5.15 -1.59 -4.83
CA PRO A 77 -4.40 -2.44 -5.75
C PRO A 77 -3.93 -3.70 -5.01
N ARG A 78 -3.56 -4.74 -5.77
CA ARG A 78 -3.10 -6.03 -5.22
C ARG A 78 -2.04 -5.86 -4.12
N ALA A 79 -1.06 -4.99 -4.33
CA ALA A 79 0.02 -4.74 -3.37
C ALA A 79 -0.45 -4.18 -1.99
N GLN A 80 -1.68 -3.69 -1.89
CA GLN A 80 -2.27 -3.09 -0.69
C GLN A 80 -3.55 -3.82 -0.24
N GLY A 81 -3.91 -4.89 -0.96
CA GLY A 81 -5.14 -5.62 -0.73
C GLY A 81 -5.06 -6.60 0.45
N PRO A 82 -6.21 -7.12 0.91
CA PRO A 82 -6.28 -8.17 1.92
C PRO A 82 -5.78 -9.52 1.38
N ILE A 83 -5.68 -10.51 2.27
CA ILE A 83 -5.24 -11.90 2.02
C ILE A 83 -6.28 -12.92 2.50
#